data_AF-A0A1A8PAC5-F1
#
_entry.id   AF-A0A1A8PAC5-F1
#
_cell.length_a   1.000
_cell.length_b   1.000
_cell.length_c   1.000
_cell.angle_alpha   90.00
_cell.angle_beta   90.00
_cell.angle_gamma   90.00
#
_symmetry.space_group_name_H-M   'P 1'
#
loop_
_entity.id
_entity.type
_entity.pdbx_description
1 polymer ?
#
loop_
_entity_poly.entity_id
_entity_poly.type
_entity_poly.pdbx_seq_one_letter_code
_entity_poly.pdbx_strand_id
1 'polypeptide(L)'
;KLLCDKYEKHWYPDCPSKGQAYRCIRIHNGFPWDEMLLKACEESELTPCSLGLPPEITLWIDPMEVCARSGENSRPFTIARFSEMEEQE
;
A
#
# COMPACT_ATOMS: atom_id res chain seq x y z
N LYS A 1 7.62 -3.18 -10.84
CA LYS A 1 7.38 -4.42 -10.04
C LYS A 1 7.73 -4.27 -8.55
N LEU A 2 8.13 -3.07 -8.09
CA LEU A 2 8.65 -2.81 -6.72
C LEU A 2 7.87 -3.47 -5.57
N LEU A 3 6.54 -3.31 -5.54
CA LEU A 3 5.72 -3.88 -4.46
C LEU A 3 5.68 -5.41 -4.51
N CYS A 4 5.59 -6.02 -5.69
CA CYS A 4 5.61 -7.48 -5.81
C CYS A 4 6.92 -8.06 -5.29
N ASP A 5 8.05 -7.43 -5.61
CA ASP A 5 9.37 -7.86 -5.14
C ASP A 5 9.52 -7.65 -3.62
N LYS A 6 9.02 -6.53 -3.08
CA LYS A 6 8.96 -6.28 -1.62
C LYS A 6 8.15 -7.37 -0.91
N TYR A 7 7.03 -7.80 -1.51
CA TYR A 7 6.07 -8.70 -0.85
C TYR A 7 6.35 -10.19 -1.01
N GLU A 8 7.29 -10.59 -1.89
CA GLU A 8 7.53 -11.99 -2.29
C GLU A 8 7.61 -12.98 -1.11
N LYS A 9 8.23 -12.59 0.01
CA LYS A 9 8.38 -13.44 1.22
C LYS A 9 7.51 -13.02 2.41
N HIS A 10 6.65 -12.03 2.18
CA HIS A 10 5.79 -11.42 3.17
C HIS A 10 4.33 -11.44 2.74
N TRP A 11 3.90 -12.43 1.94
CA TRP A 11 2.51 -12.64 1.53
C TRP A 11 2.00 -13.95 2.13
N TYR A 12 0.98 -13.90 2.99
CA TYR A 12 0.48 -15.05 3.73
C TYR A 12 -1.05 -15.17 3.61
N PRO A 13 -1.58 -15.85 2.56
CA PRO A 13 -3.02 -15.99 2.36
C PRO A 13 -3.77 -16.57 3.56
N ASP A 14 -3.21 -17.57 4.24
CA ASP A 14 -3.80 -18.21 5.42
C ASP A 14 -3.83 -17.30 6.66
N CYS A 15 -3.03 -16.24 6.69
CA CYS A 15 -2.95 -15.29 7.79
C CYS A 15 -2.72 -13.87 7.26
N PRO A 16 -3.74 -13.22 6.66
CA PRO A 16 -3.58 -11.95 5.95
C PRO A 16 -2.98 -10.84 6.79
N SER A 17 -3.28 -10.81 8.09
CA SER A 17 -2.75 -9.82 9.04
C SER A 17 -1.24 -9.96 9.31
N LYS A 18 -0.64 -11.13 9.04
CA LYS A 18 0.79 -11.36 9.20
C LYS A 18 1.55 -10.54 8.16
N GLY A 19 2.49 -9.71 8.60
CA GLY A 19 3.28 -8.85 7.72
C GLY A 19 2.54 -7.59 7.21
N GLN A 20 1.32 -7.31 7.66
CA GLN A 20 0.55 -6.14 7.20
C GLN A 20 1.33 -4.82 7.37
N ALA A 21 2.03 -4.64 8.49
CA ALA A 21 2.78 -3.42 8.77
C ALA A 21 4.00 -3.26 7.84
N TYR A 22 4.57 -4.38 7.39
CA TYR A 22 5.66 -4.39 6.41
C TYR A 22 5.14 -4.06 5.00
N ARG A 23 3.95 -4.55 4.64
CA ARG A 23 3.34 -4.28 3.34
C ARG A 23 2.70 -2.89 3.24
N CYS A 24 2.29 -2.32 4.36
CA CYS A 24 1.68 -1.00 4.46
C CYS A 24 2.48 0.06 3.70
N ILE A 25 1.79 0.88 2.89
CA ILE A 25 2.36 2.06 2.23
C ILE A 25 1.82 3.28 2.97
N ARG A 26 2.70 4.17 3.40
CA ARG A 26 2.31 5.34 4.20
C ARG A 26 2.94 6.63 3.68
N ILE A 27 2.10 7.64 3.57
CA ILE A 27 2.47 9.05 3.45
C ILE A 27 1.97 9.70 4.73
N HIS A 28 2.86 10.40 5.41
CA HIS A 28 2.52 11.11 6.63
C HIS A 28 3.31 12.41 6.70
N ASN A 29 2.65 13.47 7.15
CA ASN A 29 3.25 14.80 7.20
C ASN A 29 4.40 14.82 8.21
N GLY A 30 5.53 15.44 7.83
CA GLY A 30 6.70 15.53 8.69
C GLY A 30 7.54 14.26 8.84
N PHE A 31 7.18 13.17 8.16
CA PHE A 31 7.98 11.94 8.11
C PHE A 31 8.34 11.58 6.66
N PRO A 32 9.43 10.81 6.45
CA PRO A 32 9.76 10.30 5.13
C PRO A 32 8.60 9.50 4.53
N TRP A 33 8.38 9.64 3.22
CA TRP A 33 7.43 8.82 2.47
C TRP A 33 7.91 7.37 2.40
N ASP A 34 6.99 6.45 2.09
CA ASP A 34 7.35 5.06 1.84
C ASP A 34 8.44 4.94 0.77
N GLU A 35 9.46 4.14 1.05
CA GLU A 35 10.62 3.95 0.19
C GLU A 35 10.24 3.48 -1.23
N MET A 36 9.20 2.65 -1.36
CA MET A 36 8.76 2.16 -2.67
C MET A 36 8.10 3.27 -3.49
N LEU A 37 7.41 4.22 -2.85
CA LEU A 37 6.88 5.40 -3.53
C LEU A 37 8.01 6.31 -4.00
N LEU A 38 9.03 6.53 -3.17
CA LEU A 38 10.21 7.33 -3.55
C LEU A 38 10.97 6.70 -4.72
N LYS A 39 11.18 5.38 -4.67
CA LYS A 39 11.83 4.64 -5.74
C LYS A 39 11.00 4.65 -7.04
N ALA A 40 9.68 4.50 -6.93
CA ALA A 40 8.80 4.62 -8.10
C ALA A 40 8.84 6.01 -8.73
N CYS A 41 8.93 7.07 -7.90
CA CYS A 41 9.11 8.44 -8.38
C CYS A 41 10.44 8.59 -9.13
N GLU A 42 11.54 8.10 -8.55
CA GLU A 42 12.88 8.13 -9.17
C GLU A 42 12.90 7.38 -10.51
N GLU A 43 12.40 6.15 -10.56
CA GLU A 43 12.31 5.34 -11.78
C GLU A 43 11.42 5.97 -12.86
N SER A 44 10.51 6.87 -12.48
CA SER A 44 9.56 7.54 -13.37
C SER A 44 9.93 9.00 -13.67
N GLU A 45 11.09 9.48 -13.19
CA GLU A 45 11.51 10.89 -13.30
C GLU A 45 10.47 11.89 -12.75
N LEU A 46 9.71 11.48 -11.73
CA LEU A 46 8.72 12.30 -11.04
C LEU A 46 9.22 12.74 -9.66
N THR A 47 8.67 13.84 -9.15
CA THR A 47 8.87 14.24 -7.76
C THR A 47 7.68 13.76 -6.91
N PRO A 48 7.88 13.37 -5.64
CA PRO A 48 6.75 13.01 -4.77
C PRO A 48 5.66 14.09 -4.71
N CYS A 49 6.07 15.37 -4.70
CA CYS A 49 5.17 16.52 -4.69
C CYS A 49 4.30 16.63 -5.95
N SER A 50 4.76 16.13 -7.11
CA SER A 50 3.99 16.19 -8.36
C SER A 50 2.90 15.12 -8.47
N LEU A 51 2.85 14.15 -7.54
CA LEU A 51 1.86 13.08 -7.58
C LEU A 51 0.45 13.52 -7.17
N GLY A 52 0.31 14.69 -6.54
CA GLY A 52 -1.00 15.20 -6.07
C GLY A 52 -1.66 14.32 -5.00
N LEU A 53 -0.88 13.49 -4.30
CA LEU A 53 -1.39 12.63 -3.24
C LEU A 53 -1.71 13.45 -1.97
N PRO A 54 -2.71 13.02 -1.18
CA PRO A 54 -2.98 13.64 0.11
C PRO A 54 -1.75 13.62 1.03
N PRO A 55 -1.58 14.63 1.90
CA PRO A 55 -0.43 14.70 2.81
C PRO A 55 -0.40 13.57 3.85
N GLU A 56 -1.55 12.91 4.05
CA GLU A 56 -1.70 11.78 4.96
C GLU A 56 -2.55 10.69 4.31
N ILE A 57 -1.92 9.61 3.91
CA ILE A 57 -2.61 8.40 3.44
C ILE A 57 -1.89 7.16 3.95
N THR A 58 -2.67 6.16 4.36
CA THR A 58 -2.18 4.83 4.74
C THR A 58 -2.92 3.82 3.90
N LEU A 59 -2.20 2.94 3.22
CA LEU A 59 -2.75 1.86 2.39
C LEU A 59 -2.26 0.52 2.94
N TRP A 60 -3.18 -0.38 3.21
CA TRP A 60 -2.89 -1.78 3.54
C TRP A 60 -3.22 -2.64 2.33
N ILE A 61 -2.23 -3.41 1.89
CA ILE A 61 -2.34 -4.34 0.78
C ILE A 61 -2.15 -5.73 1.38
N ASP A 62 -3.27 -6.39 1.68
CA ASP A 62 -3.30 -7.69 2.35
C ASP A 62 -3.95 -8.72 1.42
N PRO A 63 -3.69 -10.02 1.63
CA PRO A 63 -4.42 -11.06 0.92
C PRO A 63 -5.94 -10.85 1.04
N MET A 64 -6.62 -10.87 -0.10
CA MET A 64 -8.06 -10.71 -0.27
C MET A 64 -8.65 -9.32 0.04
N GLU A 65 -7.88 -8.35 0.56
CA GLU A 65 -8.41 -7.02 0.84
C GLU A 65 -7.36 -5.92 0.69
N VAL A 66 -7.75 -4.84 0.02
CA VAL A 66 -7.01 -3.58 0.01
C VAL A 66 -7.86 -2.54 0.70
N CYS A 67 -7.33 -1.92 1.75
CA CYS A 67 -8.01 -0.84 2.46
C CYS A 67 -7.10 0.38 2.60
N ALA A 68 -7.72 1.56 2.75
CA ALA A 68 -7.01 2.80 2.93
C ALA A 68 -7.61 3.65 4.04
N ARG A 69 -6.81 4.61 4.51
CA ARG A 69 -7.20 5.67 5.44
C ARG A 69 -6.60 6.98 4.94
N SER A 70 -7.42 8.04 4.84
CA SER A 70 -6.99 9.37 4.39
C SER A 70 -7.06 10.37 5.54
N GLY A 71 -5.91 10.74 6.08
CA GLY A 71 -5.79 11.48 7.35
C GLY A 71 -5.72 10.54 8.57
N GLU A 72 -4.85 10.86 9.53
CA GLU A 72 -4.52 9.96 10.65
C GLU A 72 -5.73 9.59 11.54
N ASN A 73 -6.68 10.53 11.69
CA ASN A 73 -7.87 10.37 12.51
C ASN A 73 -9.13 9.92 11.72
N SER A 74 -9.00 9.65 10.42
CA SER A 74 -10.12 9.18 9.61
C SER A 74 -10.39 7.68 9.82
N ARG A 75 -11.59 7.24 9.46
CA ARG A 75 -11.94 5.80 9.46
C ARG A 75 -11.33 5.14 8.23
N PRO A 76 -10.69 3.96 8.37
CA PRO A 76 -10.32 3.15 7.22
C PRO A 76 -11.55 2.76 6.40
N PHE A 77 -11.35 2.60 5.09
CA PHE A 77 -12.35 2.13 4.15
C PHE A 77 -11.75 1.12 3.18
N THR A 78 -12.56 0.17 2.72
CA THR A 78 -12.15 -0.84 1.74
C THR A 78 -12.10 -0.20 0.36
N ILE A 79 -10.99 -0.41 -0.36
CA ILE A 79 -10.83 -0.05 -1.77
C ILE A 79 -11.25 -1.22 -2.66
N ALA A 80 -10.76 -2.42 -2.33
CA ALA A 80 -11.03 -3.63 -3.07
C ALA A 80 -11.09 -4.82 -2.11
N ARG A 81 -11.95 -5.79 -2.43
CA ARG A 81 -12.05 -7.06 -1.72
C ARG A 81 -12.21 -8.15 -2.75
N PHE A 82 -11.47 -9.24 -2.57
CA PHE A 82 -11.42 -10.36 -3.49
C PHE A 82 -11.98 -11.59 -2.78
N SER A 83 -12.52 -12.51 -3.56
CA SER A 83 -12.94 -13.82 -3.07
C SER A 83 -12.05 -14.89 -3.69
N GLU A 84 -11.90 -16.03 -3.01
CA GLU A 84 -11.11 -17.17 -3.51
C GLU A 84 -11.64 -17.74 -4.85
N MET A 85 -12.82 -17.30 -5.32
CA MET A 85 -13.44 -17.76 -6.57
C MET A 85 -13.03 -16.96 -7.83
N GLU A 86 -12.21 -15.91 -7.70
CA GLU A 86 -11.79 -15.08 -8.85
C GLU A 86 -10.47 -15.55 -9.53
N GLU A 87 -10.03 -16.80 -9.30
CA GLU A 87 -8.90 -17.41 -10.03
C GLU A 87 -9.31 -18.13 -11.33
N GLN A 88 -10.15 -17.50 -12.15
CA GLN A 88 -10.33 -17.92 -13.55
C GLN A 88 -10.31 -16.71 -14.47
N GLU A 89 -9.11 -16.34 -14.93
CA GLU A 89 -8.80 -15.93 -16.31
C GLU A 89 -7.28 -15.88 -16.55
#